data_AF-A0A3D0V8F4-F1
#
_entry.id   AF-A0A3D0V8F4-F1
#
_cell.length_a   1.000
_cell.length_b   1.000
_cell.length_c   1.000
_cell.angle_alpha   90.00
_cell.angle_beta   90.00
_cell.angle_gamma   90.00
#
_symmetry.space_group_name_H-M   'P 1'
#
loop_
_entity.id
_entity.type
_entity.pdbx_description
1 polymer ?
#
loop_
_entity_poly.entity_id
_entity_poly.type
_entity_poly.pdbx_seq_one_letter_code
_entity_poly.pdbx_strand_id
1 'polypeptide(L)'
;MNTTPFQNPRTLPVILFTFIAWLLIIILLHFLSFLSGTVHLFLHNSLSLLCFGSLFFLYFRSHRFVEVFPVTAGVMLTFLVSEAAFWLILYPGQSPYSFTFLDWVLPVFFMITSVYFVGKFVQRKKREY
;
A
#
# COMPACT_ATOMS: atom_id res chain seq x y z
N MET A 1 -25.46 17.65 -7.51
CA MET A 1 -24.64 18.01 -6.33
C MET A 1 -23.33 17.28 -6.45
N ASN A 2 -22.24 18.00 -6.72
CA ASN A 2 -20.89 17.42 -6.71
C ASN A 2 -20.48 17.27 -5.26
N THR A 3 -20.55 16.06 -4.72
CA THR A 3 -19.88 15.75 -3.45
C THR A 3 -18.39 15.94 -3.69
N THR A 4 -17.72 16.68 -2.80
CA THR A 4 -16.27 16.79 -2.89
C THR A 4 -15.68 15.38 -2.76
N PRO A 5 -14.58 15.05 -3.46
CA PRO A 5 -14.02 13.70 -3.46
C PRO A 5 -13.68 13.17 -2.06
N PHE A 6 -13.47 14.07 -1.09
CA PHE A 6 -13.25 13.77 0.32
C PHE A 6 -14.50 13.34 1.10
N GLN A 7 -15.70 13.61 0.60
CA GLN A 7 -16.96 13.17 1.22
C GLN A 7 -17.39 11.77 0.80
N ASN A 8 -16.62 11.08 -0.06
CA ASN A 8 -16.95 9.71 -0.39
C ASN A 8 -16.62 8.81 0.83
N PRO A 9 -17.61 8.16 1.47
CA PRO A 9 -17.38 7.31 2.65
C PRO A 9 -16.43 6.14 2.37
N ARG A 10 -16.10 5.90 1.09
CA ARG A 10 -15.19 4.86 0.62
C ARG A 10 -13.71 5.24 0.70
N THR A 11 -13.37 6.52 0.89
CA THR A 11 -11.97 6.99 0.95
C THR A 11 -11.30 6.64 2.28
N LEU A 12 -12.01 6.80 3.40
CA LEU A 12 -11.47 6.52 4.73
C LEU A 12 -11.00 5.05 4.88
N PRO A 13 -11.78 4.04 4.46
CA PRO A 13 -11.30 2.66 4.45
C PRO A 13 -10.02 2.43 3.63
N VAL A 14 -9.84 3.10 2.48
CA VAL A 14 -8.61 2.97 1.68
C VAL A 14 -7.41 3.49 2.47
N ILE A 15 -7.58 4.64 3.14
CA ILE A 15 -6.54 5.23 3.97
C ILE A 15 -6.16 4.27 5.11
N LEU A 16 -7.16 3.77 5.84
CA LEU A 16 -6.96 2.85 6.96
C LEU A 16 -6.28 1.54 6.53
N PHE A 17 -6.76 0.91 5.45
CA PHE A 17 -6.18 -0.33 4.93
C PHE A 17 -4.75 -0.13 4.45
N THR A 18 -4.46 1.00 3.80
CA THR A 18 -3.10 1.36 3.37
C THR A 18 -2.18 1.52 4.57
N PHE A 19 -2.63 2.27 5.58
CA PHE A 19 -1.85 2.52 6.79
C PHE A 19 -1.59 1.23 7.58
N ILE A 20 -2.59 0.36 7.72
CA ILE A 20 -2.44 -0.95 8.38
C ILE A 20 -1.46 -1.83 7.60
N ALA A 21 -1.58 -1.92 6.27
CA ALA A 21 -0.67 -2.71 5.45
C ALA A 21 0.78 -2.23 5.60
N TRP A 22 0.98 -0.93 5.52
CA TRP A 22 2.28 -0.28 5.69
C TRP A 22 2.87 -0.52 7.09
N LEU A 23 2.09 -0.31 8.15
CA LEU A 23 2.55 -0.53 9.53
C LEU A 23 2.93 -1.98 9.78
N LEU A 24 2.16 -2.94 9.24
CA LEU A 24 2.48 -4.37 9.32
C LEU A 24 3.82 -4.68 8.66
N ILE A 25 4.10 -4.11 7.49
CA ILE A 25 5.38 -4.30 6.79
C ILE A 25 6.54 -3.76 7.62
N ILE A 26 6.42 -2.54 8.17
CA ILE A 26 7.47 -1.95 9.03
C ILE A 26 7.74 -2.83 10.25
N ILE A 27 6.69 -3.25 10.95
CA ILE A 27 6.83 -4.09 12.14
C ILE A 27 7.53 -5.41 11.78
N LEU A 28 7.10 -6.07 10.71
CA LEU A 28 7.70 -7.33 10.26
C LEU A 28 9.16 -7.16 9.83
N LEU A 29 9.49 -6.09 9.10
CA LEU A 29 10.87 -5.81 8.68
C LEU A 29 11.78 -5.46 9.86
N HIS A 30 11.26 -4.80 10.89
CA HIS A 30 12.02 -4.53 12.10
C HIS A 30 12.50 -5.83 12.76
N PHE A 31 11.61 -6.82 12.89
CA PHE A 31 11.97 -8.15 13.41
C PHE A 31 12.94 -8.92 12.51
N LEU A 32 13.08 -8.54 11.24
CA LEU A 32 13.93 -9.19 10.23
C LEU A 32 15.19 -8.36 9.90
N SER A 33 15.50 -7.36 10.72
CA SER A 33 16.62 -6.42 10.52
C SER A 33 18.00 -7.06 10.66
N PHE A 34 18.10 -8.25 11.28
CA PHE A 34 19.36 -8.99 11.43
C PHE A 34 19.78 -9.76 10.16
N LEU A 35 18.94 -9.80 9.13
CA LEU A 35 19.21 -10.52 7.89
C LEU A 35 20.15 -9.74 6.97
N SER A 36 20.83 -10.46 6.06
CA SER A 36 21.65 -9.81 5.02
C SER A 36 20.81 -8.86 4.14
N GLY A 37 21.44 -7.81 3.61
CA GLY A 37 20.74 -6.77 2.83
C GLY A 37 19.92 -7.32 1.65
N THR A 38 20.44 -8.30 0.91
CA THR A 38 19.71 -8.92 -0.22
C THR A 38 18.46 -9.68 0.24
N VAL A 39 18.57 -10.46 1.32
CA VAL A 39 17.43 -11.20 1.87
C VAL A 39 16.40 -10.24 2.46
N HIS A 40 16.86 -9.19 3.14
CA HIS A 40 16.00 -8.14 3.67
C HIS A 40 15.22 -7.43 2.55
N LEU A 41 15.89 -7.05 1.46
CA LEU A 41 15.26 -6.44 0.29
C LEU A 41 14.22 -7.39 -0.35
N PHE A 42 14.56 -8.67 -0.53
CA PHE A 42 13.62 -9.65 -1.07
C PHE A 42 12.37 -9.80 -0.19
N LEU A 43 12.55 -9.84 1.14
CA LEU A 43 11.46 -9.93 2.10
C LEU A 43 10.61 -8.66 2.11
N HIS A 44 11.21 -7.47 2.04
CA HIS A 44 10.47 -6.21 1.93
C HIS A 44 9.56 -6.22 0.71
N ASN A 45 10.08 -6.55 -0.47
CA ASN A 45 9.27 -6.60 -1.70
C ASN A 45 8.15 -7.66 -1.61
N SER A 46 8.46 -8.83 -1.07
CA SER A 46 7.48 -9.93 -0.92
C SER A 46 6.38 -9.57 0.08
N LEU A 47 6.73 -8.97 1.22
CA LEU A 47 5.77 -8.51 2.22
C LEU A 47 4.90 -7.38 1.66
N SER A 48 5.47 -6.41 0.95
CA SER A 48 4.72 -5.36 0.27
C SER A 48 3.68 -5.92 -0.69
N LEU A 49 4.05 -6.90 -1.52
CA LEU A 49 3.11 -7.55 -2.43
C LEU A 49 1.99 -8.29 -1.68
N LEU A 50 2.34 -9.09 -0.68
CA LEU A 50 1.42 -9.96 0.05
C LEU A 50 0.48 -9.19 0.98
N CYS A 51 0.99 -8.26 1.78
CA CYS A 51 0.20 -7.48 2.74
C CYS A 51 -0.83 -6.62 2.01
N PHE A 52 -0.39 -5.84 1.00
CA PHE A 52 -1.31 -5.01 0.22
C PHE A 52 -2.28 -5.85 -0.61
N GLY A 53 -1.80 -6.91 -1.27
CA GLY A 53 -2.65 -7.80 -2.06
C GLY A 53 -3.76 -8.42 -1.22
N SER A 54 -3.42 -8.95 -0.05
CA SER A 54 -4.38 -9.63 0.84
C SER A 54 -5.38 -8.66 1.45
N LEU A 55 -4.93 -7.52 1.97
CA LEU A 55 -5.82 -6.52 2.58
C LEU A 55 -6.75 -5.89 1.53
N PHE A 56 -6.23 -5.54 0.35
CA PHE A 56 -7.07 -4.98 -0.71
C PHE A 56 -7.97 -6.02 -1.38
N PHE A 57 -7.62 -7.30 -1.34
CA PHE A 57 -8.54 -8.38 -1.74
C PHE A 57 -9.78 -8.37 -0.85
N LEU A 58 -9.60 -8.28 0.47
CA LEU A 58 -10.72 -8.15 1.42
C LEU A 58 -11.51 -6.86 1.19
N TYR A 59 -10.82 -5.73 0.99
CA TYR A 59 -11.45 -4.45 0.70
C TYR A 59 -12.36 -4.50 -0.53
N PHE A 60 -11.83 -4.94 -1.68
CA PHE A 60 -12.60 -5.03 -2.94
C PHE A 60 -13.69 -6.10 -2.90
N ARG A 61 -13.52 -7.14 -2.09
CA ARG A 61 -14.58 -8.14 -1.86
C ARG A 61 -15.76 -7.49 -1.15
N SER A 62 -15.51 -6.76 -0.05
CA SER A 62 -16.52 -6.11 0.79
C SER A 62 -17.17 -4.88 0.14
N HIS A 63 -16.42 -4.10 -0.64
CA HIS A 63 -16.94 -2.89 -1.27
C HIS A 63 -17.28 -3.15 -2.75
N ARG A 64 -18.57 -3.37 -3.03
CA ARG A 64 -19.06 -3.53 -4.40
C ARG A 64 -19.05 -2.19 -5.14
N PHE A 65 -18.83 -2.24 -6.46
CA PHE A 65 -18.89 -1.09 -7.36
C PHE A 65 -17.89 0.05 -7.08
N VAL A 66 -16.75 -0.25 -6.47
CA VAL A 66 -15.65 0.72 -6.35
C VAL A 66 -14.74 0.58 -7.56
N GLU A 67 -14.39 1.69 -8.20
CA GLU A 67 -13.45 1.71 -9.31
C GLU A 67 -12.02 1.39 -8.83
N VAL A 68 -11.34 0.47 -9.52
CA VAL A 68 -9.99 0.02 -9.13
C VAL A 68 -8.96 1.14 -9.23
N PHE A 69 -9.04 1.94 -10.30
CA PHE A 69 -8.04 2.96 -10.57
C PHE A 69 -7.99 4.06 -9.49
N PRO A 70 -9.12 4.70 -9.12
CA PRO A 70 -9.12 5.68 -8.02
C PRO A 70 -8.66 5.11 -6.68
N VAL A 71 -9.03 3.86 -6.36
CA VAL A 71 -8.57 3.20 -5.13
C VAL A 71 -7.05 3.03 -5.17
N THR A 72 -6.51 2.51 -6.27
CA THR A 72 -5.07 2.28 -6.44
C THR A 72 -4.29 3.61 -6.34
N ALA A 73 -4.77 4.67 -6.98
CA ALA A 73 -4.19 6.01 -6.87
C ALA A 73 -4.26 6.54 -5.42
N GLY A 74 -5.38 6.28 -4.72
CA GLY A 74 -5.55 6.62 -3.31
C GLY A 74 -4.57 5.88 -2.39
N VAL A 75 -4.31 4.59 -2.66
CA VAL A 75 -3.27 3.82 -1.95
C VAL A 75 -1.90 4.43 -2.16
N MET A 76 -1.55 4.73 -3.42
CA MET A 76 -0.26 5.34 -3.75
C MET A 76 -0.06 6.66 -3.00
N LEU A 77 -1.04 7.55 -3.06
CA LEU A 77 -0.95 8.85 -2.41
C LEU A 77 -0.89 8.71 -0.88
N THR A 78 -1.73 7.86 -0.30
CA THR A 78 -1.74 7.63 1.15
C THR A 78 -0.41 7.08 1.61
N PHE A 79 0.14 6.07 0.92
CA PHE A 79 1.45 5.50 1.23
C PHE A 79 2.54 6.57 1.20
N LEU A 80 2.62 7.37 0.13
CA LEU A 80 3.63 8.42 0.00
C LEU A 80 3.53 9.47 1.12
N VAL A 81 2.31 9.86 1.49
CA VAL A 81 2.07 10.80 2.59
C VAL A 81 2.45 10.19 3.93
N SER A 82 2.07 8.93 4.20
CA SER A 82 2.41 8.23 5.43
C SER A 82 3.92 8.04 5.58
N GLU A 83 4.59 7.65 4.50
CA GLU A 83 6.05 7.50 4.46
C GLU A 83 6.74 8.83 4.72
N ALA A 84 6.33 9.90 4.02
CA ALA A 84 6.88 11.24 4.22
C ALA A 84 6.67 11.74 5.67
N ALA A 85 5.48 11.55 6.23
CA ALA A 85 5.18 11.93 7.60
C ALA A 85 6.01 11.14 8.61
N PHE A 86 6.17 9.82 8.41
CA PHE A 86 6.99 8.96 9.26
C PHE A 86 8.45 9.45 9.32
N TRP A 87 9.06 9.72 8.17
CA TRP A 87 10.43 10.22 8.10
C TRP A 87 10.58 11.61 8.73
N LEU A 88 9.66 12.54 8.42
CA LEU A 88 9.68 13.89 8.98
C LEU A 88 9.52 13.91 10.50
N ILE A 89 8.70 13.03 11.07
CA ILE A 89 8.37 13.03 12.50
C ILE A 89 9.37 12.20 13.31
N LEU A 90 9.71 10.99 12.87
CA LEU A 90 10.52 10.07 13.68
C LEU A 90 12.02 10.21 13.47
N TYR A 91 12.45 10.71 12.31
CA TYR A 91 13.87 10.86 11.97
C TYR A 91 14.19 12.29 11.52
N PRO A 92 13.91 13.31 12.35
CA PRO A 92 14.16 14.70 11.98
C PRO A 92 15.65 14.90 11.70
N GLY A 93 15.97 15.35 10.49
CA GLY A 93 17.35 15.62 10.05
C GLY A 93 18.08 14.45 9.40
N GLN A 94 17.49 13.25 9.36
CA GLN A 94 18.00 12.19 8.49
C GLN A 94 17.42 12.40 7.08
N SER A 95 18.26 12.29 6.06
CA SER A 95 17.76 12.26 4.69
C SER A 95 17.00 10.95 4.50
N PRO A 96 15.69 10.99 4.14
CA PRO A 96 14.96 9.77 3.83
C PRO A 96 15.55 9.05 2.60
N TYR A 97 16.43 9.71 1.84
CA TYR A 97 16.98 9.25 0.57
C TYR A 97 18.31 8.49 0.68
N SER A 98 18.70 8.04 1.89
CA SER A 98 19.82 7.11 2.04
C SER A 98 19.50 5.70 1.51
N PHE A 99 18.23 5.43 1.23
CA PHE A 99 17.74 4.17 0.66
C PHE A 99 17.82 4.22 -0.88
N THR A 100 18.36 3.17 -1.47
CA THR A 100 18.62 3.12 -2.91
C THR A 100 17.31 3.10 -3.71
N PHE A 101 17.37 3.38 -5.02
CA PHE A 101 16.21 3.24 -5.91
C PHE A 101 15.47 1.90 -5.72
N LEU A 102 16.21 0.83 -5.44
CA LEU A 102 15.68 -0.52 -5.22
C LEU A 102 14.86 -0.65 -3.94
N ASP A 103 15.20 0.12 -2.90
CA ASP A 103 14.54 0.05 -1.59
C ASP A 103 13.21 0.79 -1.57
N TRP A 104 12.97 1.69 -2.53
CA TRP A 104 11.78 2.54 -2.53
C TRP A 104 10.88 2.30 -3.74
N VAL A 105 11.44 2.30 -4.95
CA VAL A 105 10.64 2.24 -6.17
C VAL A 105 10.08 0.83 -6.39
N LEU A 106 10.86 -0.22 -6.09
CA LEU A 106 10.37 -1.60 -6.24
C LEU A 106 9.24 -1.94 -5.27
N PRO A 107 9.32 -1.65 -3.95
CA PRO A 107 8.21 -1.91 -3.04
C PRO A 107 6.93 -1.16 -3.43
N VAL A 108 7.06 0.12 -3.82
CA VAL A 108 5.91 0.91 -4.31
C VAL A 108 5.32 0.28 -5.57
N PHE A 109 6.16 -0.11 -6.54
CA PHE A 109 5.71 -0.76 -7.75
C PHE A 109 4.95 -2.08 -7.47
N PHE A 110 5.49 -2.93 -6.60
CA PHE A 110 4.85 -4.21 -6.23
C PHE A 110 3.54 -3.98 -5.47
N MET A 111 3.51 -3.03 -4.55
CA MET A 111 2.31 -2.63 -3.82
C MET A 111 1.20 -2.20 -4.79
N ILE A 112 1.48 -1.22 -5.66
CA ILE A 112 0.49 -0.67 -6.61
C ILE A 112 0.02 -1.72 -7.60
N THR A 113 0.94 -2.52 -8.13
CA THR A 113 0.60 -3.61 -9.06
C THR A 113 -0.28 -4.65 -8.39
N SER A 114 0.04 -5.04 -7.14
CA SER A 114 -0.74 -6.01 -6.36
C SER A 114 -2.17 -5.51 -6.12
N VAL A 115 -2.34 -4.28 -5.62
CA VAL A 115 -3.66 -3.68 -5.39
C VAL A 115 -4.48 -3.59 -6.68
N TYR A 116 -3.87 -3.11 -7.77
CA TYR A 116 -4.56 -2.97 -9.05
C TYR A 116 -5.00 -4.33 -9.59
N PHE A 117 -4.10 -5.32 -9.62
CA PHE A 117 -4.37 -6.64 -10.16
C PHE A 117 -5.46 -7.36 -9.36
N VAL A 118 -5.37 -7.33 -8.03
CA VAL A 118 -6.39 -7.89 -7.13
C VAL A 118 -7.74 -7.21 -7.35
N GLY A 119 -7.78 -5.89 -7.47
CA GLY A 119 -9.02 -5.16 -7.75
C GLY A 119 -9.67 -5.59 -9.07
N LYS A 120 -8.88 -5.69 -10.15
CA LYS A 120 -9.37 -6.15 -11.46
C LYS A 120 -9.85 -7.60 -11.41
N PHE A 121 -9.12 -8.48 -10.72
CA PHE A 121 -9.49 -9.88 -10.55
C PHE A 121 -10.84 -10.03 -9.82
N VAL A 122 -11.00 -9.34 -8.69
CA VAL A 122 -12.25 -9.38 -7.90
C VAL A 122 -13.42 -8.80 -8.69
N GLN A 123 -13.22 -7.71 -9.43
CA GLN A 123 -14.28 -7.12 -10.26
C GLN A 123 -14.69 -8.02 -11.42
N ARG A 124 -13.73 -8.70 -12.09
CA ARG A 124 -14.04 -9.61 -13.20
C ARG A 124 -14.97 -10.72 -12.75
N LYS A 125 -14.66 -11.39 -11.63
CA LYS A 125 -15.53 -12.44 -11.06
C LYS A 125 -16.94 -11.96 -10.74
N LYS A 126 -17.11 -10.69 -10.35
CA LYS A 126 -18.43 -10.12 -10.05
C LYS A 126 -19.30 -9.85 -11.27
N ARG A 127 -18.74 -9.81 -12.48
CA ARG A 127 -19.51 -9.62 -13.73
C ARG A 127 -20.05 -10.94 -14.30
N GLU A 128 -19.56 -12.07 -13.80
CA GLU A 128 -19.93 -13.41 -14.25
C GLU A 128 -21.15 -13.97 -13.49
N TYR A 129 -21.60 -13.28 -12.43
CA TYR A 129 -22.77 -13.61 -11.61
C TYR A 129 -23.78 -12.46 -11.65
#